data_AF-A0A2Y9ANJ9-F1
#
_entry.id   AF-A0A2Y9ANJ9-F1
#
_cell.length_a   1.000
_cell.length_b   1.000
_cell.length_c   1.000
_cell.angle_alpha   90.00
_cell.angle_beta   90.00
_cell.angle_gamma   90.00
#
_symmetry.space_group_name_H-M   'P 1'
#
loop_
_entity.id
_entity.type
_entity.pdbx_description
1 polymer ?
#
loop_
_entity_poly.entity_id
_entity_poly.type
_entity_poly.pdbx_seq_one_letter_code
_entity_poly.pdbx_strand_id
1 'polypeptide(L)'
;MSPFWLILLVAALALVGAVLGRRKAMASAGGDARVLHSLPNYYGANVALFVAAPALLVLAAWMVIQPLALDGRVSAMIPETAYEDAGALNLLMADVRRIAEGLDLAVEQGALTAAEARAAQAEDLRARLAEIGVAVGAEIDPSTLVAAQGLRMLDARADLVRTVVILALAAAGFAFTYARTNASYRARNSVEFAILLLLIGASTIAILTTLGIVLSMLFETLNFFRQYPASEFFFSLTWDPSFSGRGGASTLGILPLLWGTLYISIIALIVSVPIGLFSAIYLSEYAGKRFRGFAKPLLEVLAGIPTIVYGLFALITVGPLLRDAIASPLGLGNSASSVMTAGLVMGIMLIPFVSSLSDDIINAVPQAMRDGSYGLGATQSETIRQVILPAALPGIVGAILLAASRAIGETMIVVLGAGAAAKIDVNPFEAMTTVTVKIVSQLTGDTDFSSPETLVAFALGLTLFVMTLGLNVLALYIVRKYREQYE
;
A
#
# COMPACT_ATOMS: atom_id res chain seq x y z
N MET A 1 17.07 -20.82 12.89
CA MET A 1 17.83 -19.89 12.00
C MET A 1 16.84 -18.94 11.39
N SER A 2 17.12 -17.63 11.41
CA SER A 2 16.13 -16.65 10.96
C SER A 2 15.80 -16.84 9.46
N PRO A 3 14.57 -16.54 9.03
CA PRO A 3 14.17 -16.59 7.63
C PRO A 3 15.10 -15.77 6.72
N PHE A 4 15.62 -14.65 7.21
CA PHE A 4 16.57 -13.80 6.49
C PHE A 4 17.83 -14.58 6.06
N TRP A 5 18.48 -15.28 6.99
CA TRP A 5 19.67 -16.08 6.69
C TRP A 5 19.37 -17.27 5.78
N LEU A 6 18.18 -17.88 5.92
CA LEU A 6 17.72 -18.93 5.01
C LEU A 6 17.58 -18.42 3.57
N ILE A 7 16.97 -17.25 3.38
CA ILE A 7 16.82 -16.64 2.05
C ILE A 7 18.19 -16.36 1.43
N LEU A 8 19.13 -15.81 2.21
CA LEU A 8 20.50 -15.56 1.73
C LEU A 8 21.24 -16.85 1.34
N LEU A 9 21.10 -17.92 2.12
CA LEU A 9 21.71 -19.21 1.80
C LEU A 9 21.10 -19.82 0.53
N VAL A 10 19.79 -19.77 0.38
CA VAL A 10 19.10 -20.24 -0.84
C VAL A 10 19.52 -19.40 -2.05
N ALA A 11 19.63 -18.08 -1.90
CA ALA A 11 20.11 -17.19 -2.96
C ALA A 11 21.57 -17.49 -3.35
N ALA A 12 22.44 -17.71 -2.37
CA ALA A 12 23.83 -18.11 -2.60
C ALA A 12 23.90 -19.46 -3.33
N LEU A 13 23.14 -20.47 -2.91
CA LEU A 13 23.04 -21.76 -3.59
C LEU A 13 22.50 -21.63 -5.01
N ALA A 14 21.52 -20.75 -5.23
CA ALA A 14 20.97 -20.50 -6.56
C ALA A 14 21.98 -19.81 -7.48
N LEU A 15 22.77 -18.85 -6.98
CA LEU A 15 23.86 -18.20 -7.72
C LEU A 15 24.96 -19.20 -8.09
N VAL A 16 25.39 -20.03 -7.14
CA VAL A 16 26.34 -21.11 -7.38
C VAL A 16 25.77 -22.10 -8.42
N GLY A 17 24.50 -22.47 -8.28
CA GLY A 17 23.74 -23.26 -9.25
C GLY A 17 23.73 -22.67 -10.65
N ALA A 18 23.54 -21.36 -10.77
CA ALA A 18 23.54 -20.68 -12.06
C ALA A 18 24.90 -20.80 -12.77
N VAL A 19 25.98 -20.58 -12.04
CA VAL A 19 27.35 -20.66 -12.58
C VAL A 19 27.68 -22.11 -12.94
N LEU A 20 27.42 -23.06 -12.05
CA LEU A 20 27.72 -24.48 -12.27
C LEU A 20 26.88 -25.10 -13.38
N GLY A 21 25.59 -24.77 -13.46
CA GLY A 21 24.70 -25.21 -14.54
C GLY A 21 25.17 -24.72 -15.90
N ARG A 22 25.53 -23.43 -16.01
CA ARG A 22 26.11 -22.86 -17.24
C ARG A 22 27.42 -23.55 -17.62
N ARG A 23 28.34 -23.75 -16.66
CA ARG A 23 29.62 -24.42 -16.90
C ARG A 23 29.43 -25.86 -17.38
N LYS A 24 28.53 -26.62 -16.74
CA LYS A 24 28.23 -28.00 -17.14
C LYS A 24 27.65 -28.08 -18.55
N ALA A 25 26.72 -27.20 -18.90
CA ALA A 25 26.16 -27.14 -20.25
C ALA A 25 27.26 -26.88 -21.29
N MET A 26 28.09 -25.86 -21.08
CA MET A 26 29.23 -25.54 -21.98
C MET A 26 30.22 -26.70 -22.10
N ALA A 27 30.56 -27.36 -20.99
CA ALA A 27 31.44 -28.53 -21.00
C ALA A 27 30.85 -29.70 -21.80
N SER A 28 29.54 -29.95 -21.68
CA SER A 28 28.85 -30.99 -22.46
C SER A 28 28.77 -30.70 -23.97
N ALA A 29 29.00 -29.44 -24.36
CA ALA A 29 29.05 -28.99 -25.75
C ALA A 29 30.50 -28.82 -26.27
N GLY A 30 31.51 -29.28 -25.53
CA GLY A 30 32.92 -29.12 -25.91
C GLY A 30 33.40 -27.66 -25.93
N GLY A 31 32.71 -26.76 -25.24
CA GLY A 31 33.01 -25.33 -25.22
C GLY A 31 32.35 -24.51 -26.36
N ASP A 32 31.67 -25.14 -27.32
CA ASP A 32 30.98 -24.43 -28.39
C ASP A 32 29.52 -24.14 -28.02
N ALA A 33 29.20 -22.86 -27.81
CA ALA A 33 27.85 -22.42 -27.48
C ALA A 33 26.82 -22.68 -28.61
N ARG A 34 27.26 -22.87 -29.86
CA ARG A 34 26.38 -23.11 -31.02
C ARG A 34 25.75 -24.50 -31.01
N VAL A 35 26.36 -25.45 -30.30
CA VAL A 35 25.88 -26.83 -30.17
C VAL A 35 24.77 -26.93 -29.10
N LEU A 36 24.66 -25.93 -28.22
CA LEU A 36 23.61 -25.89 -27.21
C LEU A 36 22.25 -25.59 -27.84
N HIS A 37 21.21 -26.28 -27.38
CA HIS A 37 19.83 -25.98 -27.79
C HIS A 37 19.35 -24.59 -27.29
N SER A 38 19.83 -24.14 -26.12
CA SER A 38 19.45 -22.85 -25.52
C SER A 38 20.68 -21.97 -25.29
N LEU A 39 20.50 -20.66 -25.11
CA LEU A 39 21.62 -19.80 -24.71
C LEU A 39 22.20 -20.27 -23.36
N PRO A 40 23.53 -20.20 -23.15
CA PRO A 40 24.19 -20.70 -21.93
C PRO A 40 23.57 -20.18 -20.62
N ASN A 41 23.07 -18.95 -20.63
CA ASN A 41 22.44 -18.32 -19.46
C ASN A 41 21.13 -19.01 -19.04
N TYR A 42 20.37 -19.62 -19.97
CA TYR A 42 19.14 -20.33 -19.62
C TYR A 42 19.42 -21.60 -18.81
N TYR A 43 20.53 -22.30 -19.03
CA TYR A 43 20.90 -23.47 -18.22
C TYR A 43 21.21 -23.07 -16.78
N GLY A 44 21.93 -21.96 -16.60
CA GLY A 44 22.17 -21.39 -15.28
C GLY A 44 20.88 -20.93 -14.60
N ALA A 45 20.05 -20.16 -15.32
CA ALA A 45 18.76 -19.70 -14.81
C ALA A 45 17.83 -20.86 -14.44
N ASN A 46 17.82 -21.95 -15.21
CA ASN A 46 17.04 -23.14 -14.91
C ASN A 46 17.47 -23.78 -13.58
N VAL A 47 18.78 -23.95 -13.35
CA VAL A 47 19.26 -24.49 -12.06
C VAL A 47 18.90 -23.54 -10.92
N ALA A 48 19.15 -22.24 -11.07
CA ALA A 48 18.84 -21.25 -10.05
C ALA A 48 17.35 -21.22 -9.68
N LEU A 49 16.46 -21.29 -10.67
CA LEU A 49 15.01 -21.30 -10.46
C LEU A 49 14.54 -22.53 -9.68
N PHE A 50 15.05 -23.73 -9.98
CA PHE A 50 14.66 -24.93 -9.25
C PHE A 50 15.27 -25.03 -7.86
N VAL A 51 16.39 -24.36 -7.60
CA VAL A 51 16.94 -24.20 -6.25
C VAL A 51 16.10 -23.22 -5.43
N ALA A 52 15.81 -22.05 -6.01
CA ALA A 52 15.16 -20.97 -5.29
C ALA A 52 13.65 -21.14 -5.18
N ALA A 53 12.93 -21.38 -6.27
CA ALA A 53 11.47 -21.27 -6.29
C ALA A 53 10.78 -22.26 -5.34
N PRO A 54 11.06 -23.59 -5.35
CA PRO A 54 10.41 -24.52 -4.42
C PRO A 54 10.75 -24.21 -2.96
N ALA A 55 12.02 -23.90 -2.68
CA ALA A 55 12.50 -23.60 -1.33
C ALA A 55 11.86 -22.31 -0.78
N LEU A 56 11.80 -21.24 -1.59
CA LEU A 56 11.18 -19.97 -1.18
C LEU A 56 9.66 -20.07 -1.08
N LEU A 57 9.00 -20.85 -1.95
CA LEU A 57 7.55 -21.08 -1.86
C LEU A 57 7.18 -21.82 -0.57
N VAL A 58 7.92 -22.87 -0.23
CA VAL A 58 7.69 -23.59 1.04
C VAL A 58 8.04 -22.70 2.22
N LEU A 59 9.09 -21.89 2.15
CA LEU A 59 9.42 -20.94 3.22
C LEU A 59 8.28 -19.93 3.44
N ALA A 60 7.74 -19.35 2.36
CA ALA A 60 6.62 -18.40 2.43
C ALA A 60 5.37 -19.05 3.04
N ALA A 61 5.01 -20.26 2.60
CA ALA A 61 3.91 -21.02 3.19
C ALA A 61 4.16 -21.33 4.67
N TRP A 62 5.39 -21.70 5.03
CA TRP A 62 5.79 -22.00 6.40
C TRP A 62 5.65 -20.79 7.33
N MET A 63 5.99 -19.59 6.85
CA MET A 63 5.83 -18.34 7.62
C MET A 63 4.37 -18.02 7.96
N VAL A 64 3.42 -18.52 7.17
CA VAL A 64 1.98 -18.36 7.45
C VAL A 64 1.45 -19.51 8.31
N ILE A 65 1.87 -20.75 8.02
CA ILE A 65 1.32 -21.95 8.68
C ILE A 65 1.89 -22.14 10.09
N GLN A 66 3.18 -21.87 10.31
CA GLN A 66 3.84 -22.04 11.61
C GLN A 66 3.12 -21.28 12.74
N PRO A 67 2.88 -19.95 12.65
CA PRO A 67 2.22 -19.23 13.75
C PRO A 67 0.82 -19.78 14.04
N LEU A 68 0.01 -20.06 13.00
CA LEU A 68 -1.34 -20.61 13.16
C LEU A 68 -1.33 -21.98 13.86
N ALA A 69 -0.40 -22.86 13.48
CA ALA A 69 -0.27 -24.18 14.08
C ALA A 69 0.29 -24.12 15.51
N LEU A 70 1.17 -23.17 15.81
CA LEU A 70 1.72 -22.95 17.14
C LEU A 70 0.64 -22.39 18.08
N ASP A 71 -0.10 -21.37 17.64
CA ASP A 71 -1.19 -20.78 18.43
C ASP A 71 -2.23 -21.83 18.84
N GLY A 72 -2.68 -22.66 17.88
CA GLY A 72 -3.66 -23.72 18.18
C GLY A 72 -3.14 -24.81 19.12
N ARG A 73 -1.82 -25.02 19.18
CA ARG A 73 -1.21 -25.98 20.12
C ARG A 73 -0.96 -25.37 21.49
N VAL A 74 -0.62 -24.10 21.56
CA VAL A 74 -0.32 -23.38 22.80
C VAL A 74 -1.59 -22.98 23.52
N SER A 75 -2.65 -22.58 22.79
CA SER A 75 -3.97 -22.33 23.40
C SER A 75 -4.53 -23.58 24.08
N ALA A 76 -4.28 -24.77 23.53
CA ALA A 76 -4.65 -26.05 24.15
C ALA A 76 -3.84 -26.39 25.42
N MET A 77 -2.76 -25.67 25.72
CA MET A 77 -2.00 -25.80 26.98
C MET A 77 -2.59 -24.95 28.11
N ILE A 78 -3.42 -23.95 27.76
CA ILE A 78 -4.09 -23.07 28.73
C ILE A 78 -5.38 -23.74 29.18
N PRO A 79 -5.59 -23.96 30.49
CA PRO A 79 -6.84 -24.55 30.99
C PRO A 79 -8.07 -23.71 30.62
N GLU A 80 -9.18 -24.35 30.25
CA GLU A 80 -10.44 -23.65 29.94
C GLU A 80 -10.99 -22.83 31.12
N THR A 81 -10.56 -23.14 32.34
CA THR A 81 -10.91 -22.37 33.55
C THR A 81 -10.16 -21.04 33.67
N ALA A 82 -9.14 -20.80 32.84
CA ALA A 82 -8.29 -19.62 32.92
C ALA A 82 -8.81 -18.41 32.13
N TYR A 83 -9.86 -18.59 31.31
CA TYR A 83 -10.45 -17.51 30.51
C TYR A 83 -11.98 -17.65 30.45
N GLU A 84 -12.67 -16.51 30.45
CA GLU A 84 -14.15 -16.47 30.43
C GLU A 84 -14.71 -16.46 29.00
N ASP A 85 -13.98 -15.85 28.07
CA ASP A 85 -14.38 -15.70 26.67
C ASP A 85 -13.18 -15.73 25.71
N ALA A 86 -13.46 -15.63 24.41
CA ALA A 86 -12.43 -15.61 23.37
C ALA A 86 -11.53 -14.35 23.42
N GLY A 87 -12.03 -13.24 23.96
CA GLY A 87 -11.26 -12.01 24.13
C GLY A 87 -10.18 -12.15 25.19
N ALA A 88 -10.56 -12.71 26.35
CA ALA A 88 -9.65 -13.04 27.45
C ALA A 88 -8.56 -14.02 27.00
N LEU A 89 -8.89 -15.04 26.19
CA LEU A 89 -7.91 -15.96 25.62
C LEU A 89 -6.90 -15.24 24.71
N ASN A 90 -7.35 -14.30 23.87
CA ASN A 90 -6.45 -13.54 23.00
C ASN A 90 -5.47 -12.66 23.81
N LEU A 91 -5.94 -12.05 24.91
CA LEU A 91 -5.07 -11.28 25.81
C LEU A 91 -4.04 -12.18 26.51
N LEU A 92 -4.44 -13.35 27.00
CA LEU A 92 -3.52 -14.34 27.57
C LEU A 92 -2.49 -14.81 26.54
N MET A 93 -2.90 -15.06 25.29
CA MET A 93 -1.98 -15.43 24.22
C MET A 93 -0.98 -14.31 23.88
N ALA A 94 -1.40 -13.04 23.97
CA ALA A 94 -0.50 -11.91 23.83
C ALA A 94 0.55 -11.85 24.97
N ASP A 95 0.14 -12.14 26.20
CA ASP A 95 1.04 -12.22 27.34
C ASP A 95 2.01 -13.41 27.23
N VAL A 96 1.52 -14.57 26.82
CA VAL A 96 2.34 -15.76 26.53
C VAL A 96 3.44 -15.45 25.52
N ARG A 97 3.09 -14.76 24.42
CA ARG A 97 4.07 -14.33 23.40
C ARG A 97 5.07 -13.34 23.96
N ARG A 98 4.62 -12.34 24.72
CA ARG A 98 5.50 -11.33 25.34
C ARG A 98 6.49 -11.95 26.33
N ILE A 99 6.04 -12.91 27.13
CA ILE A 99 6.89 -13.66 28.06
C ILE A 99 7.88 -14.55 27.29
N ALA A 100 7.42 -15.24 26.24
CA ALA A 100 8.28 -16.06 25.40
C ALA A 100 9.40 -15.24 24.74
N GLU A 101 9.05 -14.13 24.10
CA GLU A 101 10.00 -13.19 23.49
C GLU A 101 10.95 -12.58 24.54
N GLY A 102 10.44 -12.24 25.72
CA GLY A 102 11.25 -11.73 26.83
C GLY A 102 12.28 -12.75 27.33
N LEU A 103 11.88 -14.02 27.44
CA LEU A 103 12.77 -15.12 27.80
C LEU A 103 13.83 -15.40 26.72
N ASP A 104 13.50 -15.22 25.45
CA ASP A 104 14.48 -15.32 24.36
C ASP A 104 15.48 -14.18 24.39
N LEU A 105 15.01 -12.94 24.59
CA LEU A 105 15.88 -11.77 24.74
C LEU A 105 16.82 -11.91 25.94
N ALA A 106 16.31 -12.42 27.07
CA ALA A 106 17.12 -12.69 28.26
C ALA A 106 18.24 -13.70 27.98
N VAL A 107 17.97 -14.71 27.13
CA VAL A 107 18.99 -15.69 26.72
C VAL A 107 19.98 -15.08 25.74
N GLU A 108 19.54 -14.28 24.78
CA GLU A 108 20.42 -13.61 23.80
C GLU A 108 21.37 -12.59 24.46
N GLN A 109 20.90 -11.87 25.47
CA GLN A 109 21.70 -10.91 26.24
C GLN A 109 22.58 -11.58 27.32
N GLY A 110 22.46 -12.90 27.49
CA GLY A 110 23.21 -13.65 28.49
C GLY A 110 22.74 -13.47 29.93
N ALA A 111 21.57 -12.88 30.16
CA ALA A 111 20.96 -12.72 31.48
C ALA A 111 20.38 -14.04 32.03
N LEU A 112 19.99 -14.97 31.13
CA LEU A 112 19.60 -16.33 31.45
C LEU A 112 20.29 -17.32 30.52
N THR A 113 20.60 -18.52 31.01
CA THR A 113 20.95 -19.63 30.14
C THR A 113 19.69 -20.25 29.52
N ALA A 114 19.84 -20.95 28.39
CA ALA A 114 18.71 -21.66 27.78
C ALA A 114 18.11 -22.75 28.69
N ALA A 115 18.89 -23.28 29.64
CA ALA A 115 18.41 -24.23 30.65
C ALA A 115 17.60 -23.51 31.74
N GLU A 116 18.11 -22.39 32.25
CA GLU A 116 17.40 -21.56 33.25
C GLU A 116 16.09 -21.04 32.69
N ALA A 117 16.07 -20.58 31.43
CA ALA A 117 14.85 -20.06 30.81
C ALA A 117 13.77 -21.14 30.56
N ARG A 118 14.12 -22.44 30.59
CA ARG A 118 13.18 -23.58 30.53
C ARG A 118 12.67 -24.01 31.90
N ALA A 119 13.45 -23.76 32.95
CA ALA A 119 13.13 -24.13 34.32
C ALA A 119 12.69 -22.92 35.18
N ALA A 120 12.59 -21.74 34.57
CA ALA A 120 12.25 -20.50 35.24
C ALA A 120 10.88 -20.62 35.91
N GLN A 121 10.78 -20.10 37.13
CA GLN A 121 9.55 -20.02 37.90
C GLN A 121 9.03 -18.57 37.86
N ALA A 122 7.72 -18.41 38.06
CA ALA A 122 7.05 -17.12 37.92
C ALA A 122 7.55 -16.04 38.89
N GLU A 123 7.92 -16.43 40.11
CA GLU A 123 8.27 -15.52 41.21
C GLU A 123 9.55 -14.71 40.95
N ASP A 124 10.60 -15.35 40.39
CA ASP A 124 11.91 -14.71 40.14
C ASP A 124 12.06 -14.10 38.74
N LEU A 125 11.15 -14.46 37.82
CA LEU A 125 11.31 -14.12 36.41
C LEU A 125 10.98 -12.66 36.09
N ARG A 126 10.02 -12.07 36.81
CA ARG A 126 9.59 -10.69 36.58
C ARG A 126 10.72 -9.69 36.82
N ALA A 127 11.43 -9.81 37.94
CA ALA A 127 12.53 -8.90 38.29
C ALA A 127 13.64 -8.97 37.24
N ARG A 128 13.99 -10.19 36.80
CA ARG A 128 15.01 -10.43 35.78
C ARG A 128 14.63 -9.91 34.39
N LEU A 129 13.36 -10.06 33.99
CA LEU A 129 12.87 -9.53 32.71
C LEU A 129 12.75 -8.00 32.73
N ALA A 130 12.42 -7.40 33.89
CA ALA A 130 12.40 -5.95 34.05
C ALA A 130 13.80 -5.32 33.94
N GLU A 131 14.85 -5.98 34.44
CA GLU A 131 16.25 -5.53 34.33
C GLU A 131 16.72 -5.39 32.88
N ILE A 132 16.21 -6.22 31.97
CA ILE A 132 16.51 -6.18 30.53
C ILE A 132 15.51 -5.35 29.71
N GLY A 133 14.62 -4.61 30.38
CA GLY A 133 13.67 -3.69 29.76
C GLY A 133 12.41 -4.35 29.18
N VAL A 134 12.11 -5.61 29.54
CA VAL A 134 10.88 -6.29 29.12
C VAL A 134 9.79 -6.05 30.16
N ALA A 135 8.80 -5.23 29.81
CA ALA A 135 7.64 -4.97 30.65
C ALA A 135 6.67 -6.17 30.62
N VAL A 136 6.58 -6.90 31.72
CA VAL A 136 5.59 -7.98 31.93
C VAL A 136 4.54 -7.51 32.95
N GLY A 137 3.30 -7.99 32.81
CA GLY A 137 2.15 -7.62 33.66
C GLY A 137 2.35 -7.87 35.17
N ALA A 138 1.37 -7.44 35.97
CA ALA A 138 1.49 -7.37 37.43
C ALA A 138 1.70 -8.74 38.12
N GLU A 139 1.24 -9.84 37.56
CA GLU A 139 1.55 -11.20 38.03
C GLU A 139 1.69 -12.12 36.81
N ILE A 140 2.77 -12.92 36.78
CA ILE A 140 2.94 -13.97 35.76
C ILE A 140 2.22 -15.19 36.30
N ASP A 141 1.06 -15.51 35.74
CA ASP A 141 0.34 -16.72 36.13
C ASP A 141 1.16 -17.97 35.73
N PRO A 142 1.32 -18.98 36.59
CA PRO A 142 2.09 -20.18 36.27
C PRO A 142 1.66 -20.88 34.98
N SER A 143 0.36 -20.88 34.65
CA SER A 143 -0.13 -21.50 33.42
C SER A 143 0.33 -20.72 32.18
N THR A 144 0.38 -19.39 32.24
CA THR A 144 0.90 -18.54 31.16
C THR A 144 2.39 -18.72 30.95
N LEU A 145 3.16 -18.91 32.03
CA LEU A 145 4.60 -19.18 31.94
C LEU A 145 4.88 -20.55 31.30
N VAL A 146 4.14 -21.59 31.68
CA VAL A 146 4.26 -22.93 31.08
C VAL A 146 3.91 -22.88 29.60
N ALA A 147 2.83 -22.18 29.23
CA ALA A 147 2.45 -21.98 27.83
C ALA A 147 3.54 -21.22 27.05
N ALA A 148 4.17 -20.20 27.64
CA ALA A 148 5.27 -19.44 27.03
C ALA A 148 6.53 -20.29 26.83
N GLN A 149 6.92 -21.08 27.82
CA GLN A 149 8.03 -22.04 27.71
C GLN A 149 7.73 -23.11 26.64
N GLY A 150 6.49 -23.60 26.59
CA GLY A 150 6.01 -24.52 25.56
C GLY A 150 6.08 -23.92 24.16
N LEU A 151 5.64 -22.68 24.00
CA LEU A 151 5.73 -21.92 22.74
C LEU A 151 7.18 -21.82 22.27
N ARG A 152 8.13 -21.40 23.12
CA ARG A 152 9.55 -21.32 22.78
C ARG A 152 10.13 -22.66 22.31
N MET A 153 9.79 -23.75 23.00
CA MET A 153 10.27 -25.09 22.63
C MET A 153 9.69 -25.56 21.29
N LEU A 154 8.40 -25.33 21.06
CA LEU A 154 7.74 -25.69 19.82
C LEU A 154 8.26 -24.84 18.65
N ASP A 155 8.44 -23.54 18.87
CA ASP A 155 8.96 -22.61 17.88
C ASP A 155 10.40 -22.94 17.49
N ALA A 156 11.29 -23.18 18.46
CA ALA A 156 12.66 -23.62 18.19
C ALA A 156 12.73 -24.93 17.38
N ARG A 157 11.83 -25.89 17.67
CA ARG A 157 11.72 -27.13 16.89
C ARG A 157 11.19 -26.86 15.48
N ALA A 158 10.14 -26.05 15.35
CA ALA A 158 9.58 -25.68 14.06
C ALA A 158 10.62 -24.97 13.18
N ASP A 159 11.42 -24.09 13.76
CA ASP A 159 12.52 -23.38 13.12
C ASP A 159 13.63 -24.30 12.61
N LEU A 160 13.99 -25.34 13.38
CA LEU A 160 14.93 -26.36 12.96
C LEU A 160 14.38 -27.14 11.78
N VAL A 161 13.14 -27.65 11.89
CA VAL A 161 12.49 -28.42 10.83
C VAL A 161 12.37 -27.58 9.56
N ARG A 162 11.92 -26.32 9.67
CA ARG A 162 11.89 -25.35 8.56
C ARG A 162 13.24 -25.27 7.89
N THR A 163 14.29 -25.02 8.66
CA THR A 163 15.67 -24.88 8.14
C THR A 163 16.10 -26.11 7.34
N VAL A 164 15.89 -27.30 7.90
CA VAL A 164 16.26 -28.57 7.25
C VAL A 164 15.45 -28.78 5.96
N VAL A 165 14.13 -28.58 6.00
CA VAL A 165 13.25 -28.76 4.84
C VAL A 165 13.63 -27.80 3.71
N ILE A 166 13.83 -26.51 4.01
CA ILE A 166 14.17 -25.51 2.99
C ILE A 166 15.52 -25.82 2.34
N LEU A 167 16.55 -26.14 3.12
CA LEU A 167 17.87 -26.47 2.58
C LEU A 167 17.85 -27.79 1.80
N ALA A 168 17.10 -28.79 2.26
CA ALA A 168 16.93 -30.06 1.56
C ALA A 168 16.23 -29.85 0.20
N LEU A 169 15.18 -29.03 0.14
CA LEU A 169 14.50 -28.68 -1.09
C LEU A 169 15.42 -27.92 -2.06
N ALA A 170 16.18 -26.95 -1.57
CA ALA A 170 17.16 -26.22 -2.37
C ALA A 170 18.24 -27.15 -2.94
N ALA A 171 18.79 -28.04 -2.12
CA ALA A 171 19.79 -29.03 -2.53
C ALA A 171 19.22 -30.06 -3.51
N ALA A 172 17.99 -30.53 -3.29
CA ALA A 172 17.30 -31.45 -4.19
C ALA A 172 17.01 -30.79 -5.55
N GLY A 173 16.56 -29.54 -5.56
CA GLY A 173 16.35 -28.74 -6.77
C GLY A 173 17.65 -28.53 -7.56
N PHE A 174 18.75 -28.24 -6.85
CA PHE A 174 20.09 -28.18 -7.45
C PHE A 174 20.47 -29.52 -8.09
N ALA A 175 20.44 -30.61 -7.31
CA ALA A 175 20.88 -31.92 -7.77
C ALA A 175 20.07 -32.42 -8.97
N PHE A 176 18.75 -32.27 -8.92
CA PHE A 176 17.83 -32.66 -9.98
C PHE A 176 18.10 -31.95 -11.30
N THR A 177 18.20 -30.62 -11.27
CA THR A 177 18.42 -29.83 -12.49
C THR A 177 19.86 -29.90 -12.98
N TYR A 178 20.83 -29.93 -12.07
CA TYR A 178 22.23 -30.13 -12.42
C TYR A 178 22.42 -31.48 -13.11
N ALA A 179 21.82 -32.57 -12.61
CA ALA A 179 21.90 -33.90 -13.24
C ALA A 179 21.34 -33.91 -14.67
N ARG A 180 20.21 -33.23 -14.92
CA ARG A 180 19.56 -33.16 -16.25
C ARG A 180 20.21 -32.18 -17.22
N THR A 181 21.11 -31.32 -16.75
CA THR A 181 21.77 -30.31 -17.59
C THR A 181 22.75 -30.96 -18.56
N ASN A 182 22.47 -30.85 -19.86
CA ASN A 182 23.32 -31.25 -20.98
C ASN A 182 23.01 -30.38 -22.22
N ALA A 183 23.81 -30.50 -23.27
CA ALA A 183 23.70 -29.67 -24.47
C ALA A 183 22.33 -29.76 -25.19
N SER A 184 21.68 -30.92 -25.14
CA SER A 184 20.38 -31.16 -25.79
C SER A 184 19.18 -30.69 -24.96
N TYR A 185 19.37 -30.38 -23.67
CA TYR A 185 18.27 -30.01 -22.79
C TYR A 185 17.67 -28.65 -23.18
N ARG A 186 16.33 -28.58 -23.24
CA ARG A 186 15.58 -27.38 -23.61
C ARG A 186 15.40 -26.43 -22.42
N ALA A 187 16.52 -25.88 -21.93
CA ALA A 187 16.52 -25.01 -20.75
C ALA A 187 15.63 -23.78 -20.90
N ARG A 188 15.55 -23.20 -22.11
CA ARG A 188 14.70 -22.04 -22.39
C ARG A 188 13.23 -22.30 -22.06
N ASN A 189 12.65 -23.40 -22.55
CA ASN A 189 11.24 -23.74 -22.33
C ASN A 189 10.92 -23.94 -20.84
N SER A 190 11.83 -24.58 -20.10
CA SER A 190 11.68 -24.79 -18.66
C SER A 190 11.69 -23.47 -17.88
N VAL A 191 12.61 -22.57 -18.22
CA VAL A 191 12.70 -21.23 -17.62
C VAL A 191 11.48 -20.37 -17.98
N GLU A 192 11.09 -20.34 -19.25
CA GLU A 192 9.91 -19.58 -19.70
C GLU A 192 8.63 -20.07 -19.02
N PHE A 193 8.44 -21.39 -18.90
CA PHE A 193 7.31 -21.97 -18.18
C PHE A 193 7.30 -21.58 -16.69
N ALA A 194 8.45 -21.67 -16.02
CA ALA A 194 8.57 -21.28 -14.61
C ALA A 194 8.28 -19.79 -14.38
N ILE A 195 8.80 -18.92 -15.26
CA ILE A 195 8.53 -17.47 -15.19
C ILE A 195 7.05 -17.19 -15.44
N LEU A 196 6.42 -17.82 -16.44
CA LEU A 196 4.99 -17.67 -16.70
C LEU A 196 4.15 -18.12 -15.50
N LEU A 197 4.49 -19.26 -14.88
CA LEU A 197 3.78 -19.74 -13.70
C LEU A 197 3.95 -18.79 -12.50
N LEU A 198 5.13 -18.22 -12.31
CA LEU A 198 5.38 -17.19 -11.29
C LEU A 198 4.53 -15.94 -11.55
N LEU A 199 4.50 -15.45 -12.80
CA LEU A 199 3.69 -14.29 -13.18
C LEU A 199 2.19 -14.54 -13.01
N ILE A 200 1.69 -15.74 -13.38
CA ILE A 200 0.31 -16.16 -13.16
C ILE A 200 0.00 -16.26 -11.66
N GLY A 201 0.91 -16.83 -10.87
CA GLY A 201 0.75 -16.91 -9.42
C GLY A 201 0.69 -15.53 -8.77
N ALA A 202 1.61 -14.63 -9.13
CA ALA A 202 1.65 -13.26 -8.64
C ALA A 202 0.39 -12.47 -9.01
N SER A 203 -0.08 -12.58 -10.26
CA SER A 203 -1.31 -11.92 -10.70
C SER A 203 -2.55 -12.49 -10.01
N THR A 204 -2.60 -13.82 -9.82
CA THR A 204 -3.70 -14.48 -9.10
C THR A 204 -3.76 -14.03 -7.64
N ILE A 205 -2.62 -13.97 -6.94
CA ILE A 205 -2.56 -13.45 -5.57
C ILE A 205 -3.01 -11.99 -5.53
N ALA A 206 -2.55 -11.14 -6.44
CA ALA A 206 -2.98 -9.74 -6.49
C ALA A 206 -4.50 -9.60 -6.69
N ILE A 207 -5.08 -10.40 -7.59
CA ILE A 207 -6.53 -10.42 -7.84
C ILE A 207 -7.29 -10.92 -6.61
N LEU A 208 -6.86 -12.03 -6.00
CA LEU A 208 -7.49 -12.60 -4.82
C LEU A 208 -7.40 -11.66 -3.61
N THR A 209 -6.27 -10.99 -3.40
CA THR A 209 -6.12 -9.97 -2.36
C THR A 209 -7.04 -8.79 -2.60
N THR A 210 -7.12 -8.29 -3.84
CA THR A 210 -8.04 -7.19 -4.20
C THR A 210 -9.50 -7.59 -3.94
N LEU A 211 -9.89 -8.79 -4.37
CA LEU A 211 -11.22 -9.34 -4.12
C LEU A 211 -11.47 -9.49 -2.62
N GLY A 212 -10.49 -10.00 -1.86
CA GLY A 212 -10.56 -10.15 -0.41
C GLY A 212 -10.76 -8.83 0.32
N ILE A 213 -10.04 -7.76 -0.07
CA ILE A 213 -10.23 -6.41 0.47
C ILE A 213 -11.65 -5.92 0.18
N VAL A 214 -12.12 -6.04 -1.07
CA VAL A 214 -13.47 -5.58 -1.44
C VAL A 214 -14.55 -6.36 -0.70
N LEU A 215 -14.42 -7.69 -0.61
CA LEU A 215 -15.37 -8.53 0.12
C LEU A 215 -15.35 -8.25 1.62
N SER A 216 -14.18 -8.07 2.22
CA SER A 216 -14.04 -7.68 3.62
C SER A 216 -14.72 -6.33 3.89
N MET A 217 -14.42 -5.31 3.10
CA MET A 217 -15.09 -4.00 3.21
C MET A 217 -16.60 -4.11 3.04
N LEU A 218 -17.08 -4.94 2.11
CA LEU A 218 -18.51 -5.16 1.89
C LEU A 218 -19.17 -5.83 3.09
N PHE A 219 -18.61 -6.93 3.62
CA PHE A 219 -19.20 -7.65 4.74
C PHE A 219 -19.19 -6.83 6.02
N GLU A 220 -18.10 -6.11 6.32
CA GLU A 220 -18.06 -5.24 7.50
C GLU A 220 -18.99 -4.03 7.38
N THR A 221 -19.14 -3.47 6.18
CA THR A 221 -20.13 -2.40 5.93
C THR A 221 -21.56 -2.92 6.08
N LEU A 222 -21.85 -4.15 5.64
CA LEU A 222 -23.15 -4.78 5.87
C LEU A 222 -23.41 -5.04 7.36
N ASN A 223 -22.38 -5.41 8.12
CA ASN A 223 -22.46 -5.54 9.57
C ASN A 223 -22.75 -4.20 10.25
N PHE A 224 -22.07 -3.12 9.83
CA PHE A 224 -22.37 -1.76 10.27
C PHE A 224 -23.83 -1.36 10.03
N PHE A 225 -24.36 -1.60 8.82
CA PHE A 225 -25.74 -1.21 8.48
C PHE A 225 -26.83 -2.06 9.16
N ARG A 226 -26.47 -3.18 9.78
CA ARG A 226 -27.38 -3.92 10.68
C ARG A 226 -27.54 -3.22 12.03
N GLN A 227 -26.54 -2.43 12.44
CA GLN A 227 -26.51 -1.72 13.71
C GLN A 227 -26.96 -0.25 13.55
N TYR A 228 -26.63 0.37 12.42
CA TYR A 228 -26.97 1.76 12.10
C TYR A 228 -27.77 1.87 10.80
N PRO A 229 -28.91 2.56 10.76
CA PRO A 229 -29.71 2.70 9.55
C PRO A 229 -28.93 3.36 8.40
N ALA A 230 -28.90 2.74 7.23
CA ALA A 230 -28.24 3.30 6.04
C ALA A 230 -28.81 4.68 5.64
N SER A 231 -30.10 4.91 5.87
CA SER A 231 -30.72 6.23 5.61
C SER A 231 -30.11 7.33 6.46
N GLU A 232 -29.84 7.08 7.74
CA GLU A 232 -29.22 8.07 8.62
C GLU A 232 -27.76 8.31 8.22
N PHE A 233 -27.04 7.26 7.84
CA PHE A 233 -25.66 7.38 7.36
C PHE A 233 -25.55 8.23 6.08
N PHE A 234 -26.39 7.98 5.07
CA PHE A 234 -26.30 8.69 3.78
C PHE A 234 -26.97 10.06 3.75
N PHE A 235 -27.99 10.31 4.57
CA PHE A 235 -28.81 11.52 4.49
C PHE A 235 -28.71 12.45 5.72
N SER A 236 -28.08 12.02 6.82
CA SER A 236 -27.86 12.92 7.95
C SER A 236 -26.78 13.97 7.64
N LEU A 237 -27.01 15.19 8.15
CA LEU A 237 -26.07 16.32 8.09
C LEU A 237 -25.21 16.44 9.34
N THR A 238 -25.38 15.55 10.32
CA THR A 238 -24.63 15.58 11.58
C THR A 238 -23.68 14.39 11.66
N TRP A 239 -22.45 14.69 12.08
CA TRP A 239 -21.45 13.68 12.42
C TRP A 239 -21.06 13.89 13.89
N ASP A 240 -21.69 13.13 14.76
CA ASP A 240 -21.49 13.13 16.21
C ASP A 240 -21.41 11.68 16.74
N PRO A 241 -20.21 11.07 16.71
CA PRO A 241 -20.01 9.71 17.21
C PRO A 241 -20.05 9.68 18.75
N SER A 242 -20.93 8.86 19.31
CA SER A 242 -21.04 8.65 20.76
C SER A 242 -20.97 7.16 21.11
N PHE A 243 -19.76 6.59 21.18
CA PHE A 243 -19.54 5.16 21.40
C PHE A 243 -19.45 4.75 22.89
N SER A 244 -19.77 5.66 23.83
CA SER A 244 -19.48 5.51 25.26
C SER A 244 -20.42 4.58 26.06
N GLY A 245 -21.27 3.79 25.39
CA GLY A 245 -22.19 2.85 26.06
C GLY A 245 -23.25 3.49 26.97
N ARG A 246 -23.28 4.82 27.09
CA ARG A 246 -24.20 5.60 27.95
C ARG A 246 -25.48 6.05 27.24
N GLY A 247 -25.99 5.26 26.31
CA GLY A 247 -27.31 5.49 25.69
C GLY A 247 -27.42 6.74 24.78
N GLY A 248 -26.31 7.30 24.31
CA GLY A 248 -26.32 8.31 23.25
C GLY A 248 -26.49 7.63 21.88
N ALA A 249 -27.48 8.06 21.09
CA ALA A 249 -27.60 7.63 19.71
C ALA A 249 -26.52 8.33 18.87
N SER A 250 -25.49 7.60 18.42
CA SER A 250 -24.49 8.16 17.51
C SER A 250 -25.15 8.58 16.20
N THR A 251 -24.91 9.82 15.76
CA THR A 251 -25.35 10.29 14.44
C THR A 251 -24.16 10.31 13.49
N LEU A 252 -24.16 9.43 12.49
CA LEU A 252 -22.97 9.16 11.66
C LEU A 252 -23.23 9.56 10.19
N GLY A 253 -23.64 10.80 9.95
CA GLY A 253 -23.95 11.32 8.63
C GLY A 253 -22.71 11.58 7.77
N ILE A 254 -22.63 10.98 6.58
CA ILE A 254 -21.47 11.11 5.68
C ILE A 254 -21.44 12.47 4.94
N LEU A 255 -22.57 13.17 4.82
CA LEU A 255 -22.68 14.35 3.96
C LEU A 255 -21.69 15.49 4.31
N PRO A 256 -21.45 15.84 5.58
CA PRO A 256 -20.41 16.83 5.93
C PRO A 256 -19.00 16.40 5.50
N LEU A 257 -18.71 15.10 5.54
CA LEU A 257 -17.42 14.55 5.13
C LEU A 257 -17.27 14.56 3.60
N LEU A 258 -18.35 14.23 2.88
CA LEU A 258 -18.39 14.33 1.42
C LEU A 258 -18.25 15.78 0.97
N TRP A 259 -18.92 16.70 1.65
CA TRP A 259 -18.80 18.12 1.40
C TRP A 259 -17.36 18.59 1.53
N GLY A 260 -16.70 18.31 2.66
CA GLY A 260 -15.29 18.64 2.84
C GLY A 260 -14.39 18.02 1.76
N THR A 261 -14.61 16.75 1.42
CA THR A 261 -13.81 16.03 0.43
C THR A 261 -13.93 16.64 -0.97
N LEU A 262 -15.17 16.89 -1.41
CA LEU A 262 -15.45 17.50 -2.71
C LEU A 262 -15.01 18.95 -2.75
N TYR A 263 -15.22 19.71 -1.68
CA TYR A 263 -14.91 21.14 -1.64
C TYR A 263 -13.40 21.39 -1.77
N ILE A 264 -12.59 20.63 -1.01
CA ILE A 264 -11.12 20.67 -1.12
C ILE A 264 -10.68 20.24 -2.52
N SER A 265 -11.27 19.17 -3.06
CA SER A 265 -10.95 18.66 -4.40
C SER A 265 -11.27 19.68 -5.51
N ILE A 266 -12.38 20.40 -5.40
CA ILE A 266 -12.77 21.45 -6.35
C ILE A 266 -11.76 22.59 -6.32
N ILE A 267 -11.35 23.07 -5.14
CA ILE A 267 -10.33 24.12 -5.03
C ILE A 267 -9.00 23.64 -5.63
N ALA A 268 -8.60 22.40 -5.34
CA ALA A 268 -7.39 21.81 -5.90
C ALA A 268 -7.43 21.73 -7.44
N LEU A 269 -8.57 21.38 -8.03
CA LEU A 269 -8.76 21.32 -9.48
C LEU A 269 -8.79 22.71 -10.12
N ILE A 270 -9.43 23.69 -9.48
CA ILE A 270 -9.43 25.09 -9.95
C ILE A 270 -8.01 25.64 -10.07
N VAL A 271 -7.10 25.23 -9.18
CA VAL A 271 -5.69 25.63 -9.23
C VAL A 271 -4.90 24.78 -10.22
N SER A 272 -4.98 23.45 -10.09
CA SER A 272 -4.11 22.53 -10.83
C SER A 272 -4.45 22.41 -12.31
N VAL A 273 -5.73 22.44 -12.68
CA VAL A 273 -6.16 22.23 -14.07
C VAL A 273 -5.69 23.35 -14.99
N PRO A 274 -5.94 24.65 -14.69
CA PRO A 274 -5.47 25.72 -15.56
C PRO A 274 -3.95 25.76 -15.62
N ILE A 275 -3.26 25.76 -14.47
CA ILE A 275 -1.80 25.89 -14.42
C ILE A 275 -1.14 24.68 -15.09
N GLY A 276 -1.62 23.47 -14.82
CA GLY A 276 -1.11 22.24 -15.41
C GLY A 276 -1.33 22.18 -16.91
N LEU A 277 -2.54 22.51 -17.39
CA LEU A 277 -2.87 22.48 -18.81
C LEU A 277 -2.12 23.54 -19.61
N PHE A 278 -2.01 24.78 -19.10
CA PHE A 278 -1.20 25.80 -19.77
C PHE A 278 0.28 25.44 -19.80
N SER A 279 0.80 24.84 -18.72
CA SER A 279 2.17 24.34 -18.68
C SER A 279 2.39 23.22 -19.70
N ALA A 280 1.43 22.31 -19.85
CA ALA A 280 1.48 21.25 -20.86
C ALA A 280 1.50 21.81 -22.28
N ILE A 281 0.57 22.70 -22.63
CA ILE A 281 0.49 23.34 -23.95
C ILE A 281 1.80 24.08 -24.27
N TYR A 282 2.36 24.80 -23.29
CA TYR A 282 3.62 25.49 -23.47
C TYR A 282 4.77 24.51 -23.72
N LEU A 283 4.90 23.45 -22.92
CA LEU A 283 5.98 22.47 -23.04
C LEU A 283 5.90 21.63 -24.32
N SER A 284 4.70 21.33 -24.79
CA SER A 284 4.48 20.51 -25.99
C SER A 284 4.66 21.31 -27.27
N GLU A 285 4.15 22.54 -27.34
CA GLU A 285 4.03 23.26 -28.61
C GLU A 285 4.96 24.50 -28.70
N TYR A 286 5.27 25.19 -27.60
CA TYR A 286 6.05 26.43 -27.64
C TYR A 286 7.49 26.30 -27.13
N ALA A 287 7.76 25.36 -26.23
CA ALA A 287 9.03 25.26 -25.55
C ALA A 287 10.15 24.73 -26.47
N GLY A 288 11.29 25.42 -26.45
CA GLY A 288 12.51 24.91 -27.10
C GLY A 288 13.05 23.66 -26.41
N LYS A 289 13.76 22.81 -27.17
CA LYS A 289 14.32 21.53 -26.69
C LYS A 289 15.12 21.64 -25.38
N ARG A 290 15.86 22.73 -25.19
CA ARG A 290 16.66 22.98 -23.98
C ARG A 290 15.81 23.21 -22.73
N PHE A 291 14.79 24.08 -22.84
CA PHE A 291 13.90 24.36 -21.71
C PHE A 291 13.07 23.12 -21.36
N ARG A 292 12.52 22.45 -22.37
CA ARG A 292 11.77 21.20 -22.18
C ARG A 292 12.60 20.11 -21.48
N GLY A 293 13.86 19.93 -21.90
CA GLY A 293 14.78 18.96 -21.30
C GLY A 293 15.10 19.20 -19.82
N PHE A 294 14.87 20.41 -19.31
CA PHE A 294 15.02 20.75 -17.88
C PHE A 294 13.68 20.75 -17.14
N ALA A 295 12.65 21.38 -17.72
CA ALA A 295 11.36 21.57 -17.07
C ALA A 295 10.58 20.26 -16.87
N LYS A 296 10.58 19.35 -17.86
CA LYS A 296 9.83 18.08 -17.75
C LYS A 296 10.37 17.18 -16.63
N PRO A 297 11.69 16.90 -16.52
CA PRO A 297 12.23 16.17 -15.37
C PRO A 297 11.94 16.84 -14.02
N LEU A 298 11.95 18.18 -13.96
CA LEU A 298 11.65 18.90 -12.71
C LEU A 298 10.19 18.70 -12.28
N LEU A 299 9.24 18.72 -13.21
CA LEU A 299 7.83 18.40 -12.93
C LEU A 299 7.67 16.94 -12.46
N GLU A 300 8.40 16.00 -13.07
CA GLU A 300 8.38 14.59 -12.66
C GLU A 300 8.96 14.38 -11.25
N VAL A 301 10.04 15.09 -10.90
CA VAL A 301 10.60 15.08 -9.54
C VAL A 301 9.61 15.65 -8.52
N LEU A 302 8.91 16.74 -8.85
CA LEU A 302 7.88 17.31 -7.97
C LEU A 302 6.74 16.32 -7.71
N ALA A 303 6.35 15.51 -8.71
CA ALA A 303 5.33 14.47 -8.54
C ALA A 303 5.79 13.32 -7.60
N GLY A 304 7.10 13.16 -7.40
CA GLY A 304 7.69 12.17 -6.50
C GLY A 304 7.79 12.60 -5.03
N ILE A 305 7.48 13.85 -4.70
CA ILE A 305 7.51 14.34 -3.32
C ILE A 305 6.40 13.65 -2.49
N PRO A 306 6.72 13.04 -1.33
CA PRO A 306 5.72 12.42 -0.48
C PRO A 306 4.65 13.41 -0.01
N THR A 307 3.38 12.99 0.00
CA THR A 307 2.24 13.84 0.35
C THR A 307 2.29 14.38 1.79
N ILE A 308 2.94 13.66 2.70
CA ILE A 308 3.18 14.13 4.08
C ILE A 308 4.04 15.39 4.14
N VAL A 309 4.99 15.56 3.21
CA VAL A 309 5.84 16.76 3.14
C VAL A 309 4.98 17.96 2.74
N TYR A 310 4.08 17.78 1.78
CA TYR A 310 3.10 18.80 1.41
C TYR A 310 2.13 19.11 2.56
N GLY A 311 1.67 18.10 3.31
CA GLY A 311 0.81 18.32 4.47
C GLY A 311 1.49 19.11 5.59
N LEU A 312 2.76 18.82 5.88
CA LEU A 312 3.54 19.61 6.83
C LEU A 312 3.74 21.04 6.32
N PHE A 313 4.06 21.23 5.04
CA PHE A 313 4.17 22.56 4.42
C PHE A 313 2.85 23.34 4.48
N ALA A 314 1.72 22.66 4.30
CA ALA A 314 0.39 23.23 4.46
C ALA A 314 0.18 23.75 5.89
N LEU A 315 0.53 22.95 6.89
CA LEU A 315 0.34 23.28 8.30
C LEU A 315 1.27 24.40 8.79
N ILE A 316 2.55 24.37 8.42
CA ILE A 316 3.57 25.28 9.00
C ILE A 316 3.80 26.55 8.18
N THR A 317 3.47 26.55 6.89
CA THR A 317 3.77 27.68 5.99
C THR A 317 2.52 28.25 5.35
N VAL A 318 1.81 27.46 4.53
CA VAL A 318 0.71 27.97 3.72
C VAL A 318 -0.49 28.36 4.59
N GLY A 319 -0.82 27.55 5.60
CA GLY A 319 -1.93 27.81 6.51
C GLY A 319 -1.78 29.12 7.29
N PRO A 320 -0.66 29.33 8.02
CA PRO A 320 -0.38 30.59 8.67
C PRO A 320 -0.36 31.78 7.71
N LEU A 321 0.24 31.61 6.51
CA LEU A 321 0.27 32.66 5.49
C LEU A 321 -1.15 33.08 5.06
N LEU A 322 -2.03 32.13 4.74
CA LEU A 322 -3.41 32.42 4.33
C LEU A 322 -4.23 33.01 5.46
N ARG A 323 -4.04 32.51 6.69
CA ARG A 323 -4.70 33.04 7.89
C ARG A 323 -4.33 34.51 8.10
N ASP A 324 -3.03 34.81 8.12
CA ASP A 324 -2.54 36.13 8.51
C ASP A 324 -2.71 37.16 7.38
N ALA A 325 -2.58 36.74 6.11
CA ALA A 325 -2.68 37.64 4.96
C ALA A 325 -4.12 37.85 4.46
N ILE A 326 -5.02 36.87 4.63
CA ILE A 326 -6.36 36.89 4.02
C ILE A 326 -7.45 36.67 5.07
N ALA A 327 -7.42 35.54 5.79
CA ALA A 327 -8.57 35.12 6.58
C ALA A 327 -8.85 36.04 7.78
N SER A 328 -7.82 36.35 8.56
CA SER A 328 -7.94 37.17 9.77
C SER A 328 -8.24 38.65 9.44
N PRO A 329 -7.56 39.30 8.47
CA PRO A 329 -7.89 40.67 8.08
C PRO A 329 -9.30 40.86 7.52
N LEU A 330 -9.83 39.85 6.82
CA LEU A 330 -11.18 39.89 6.24
C LEU A 330 -12.26 39.33 7.18
N GLY A 331 -11.90 38.88 8.40
CA GLY A 331 -12.84 38.27 9.34
C GLY A 331 -13.43 36.94 8.86
N LEU A 332 -12.78 36.25 7.93
CA LEU A 332 -13.20 34.99 7.34
C LEU A 332 -12.74 33.77 8.16
N GLY A 333 -11.84 33.93 9.13
CA GLY A 333 -11.41 32.83 9.99
C GLY A 333 -10.06 33.09 10.65
N ASN A 334 -9.79 32.35 11.73
CA ASN A 334 -8.57 32.48 12.53
C ASN A 334 -7.76 31.17 12.62
N SER A 335 -8.14 30.12 11.90
CA SER A 335 -7.43 28.85 11.87
C SER A 335 -6.41 28.80 10.72
N ALA A 336 -5.23 28.22 10.96
CA ALA A 336 -4.29 27.89 9.90
C ALA A 336 -4.73 26.66 9.09
N SER A 337 -5.45 25.74 9.75
CA SER A 337 -6.04 24.56 9.12
C SER A 337 -7.42 24.92 8.57
N SER A 338 -7.55 24.92 7.25
CA SER A 338 -8.78 25.27 6.54
C SER A 338 -8.88 24.54 5.20
N VAL A 339 -10.09 24.49 4.63
CA VAL A 339 -10.35 23.94 3.28
C VAL A 339 -9.45 24.62 2.24
N MET A 340 -9.27 25.94 2.33
CA MET A 340 -8.43 26.71 1.42
C MET A 340 -6.97 26.28 1.51
N THR A 341 -6.43 26.14 2.73
CA THR A 341 -5.05 25.69 2.95
C THR A 341 -4.81 24.33 2.30
N ALA A 342 -5.67 23.35 2.59
CA ALA A 342 -5.53 22.01 2.03
C ALA A 342 -5.73 21.99 0.50
N GLY A 343 -6.75 22.71 0.00
CA GLY A 343 -7.08 22.76 -1.42
C GLY A 343 -5.99 23.40 -2.27
N LEU A 344 -5.39 24.51 -1.81
CA LEU A 344 -4.29 25.16 -2.53
C LEU A 344 -3.05 24.28 -2.60
N VAL A 345 -2.63 23.69 -1.47
CA VAL A 345 -1.44 22.84 -1.43
C VAL A 345 -1.64 21.56 -2.24
N MET A 346 -2.82 20.94 -2.14
CA MET A 346 -3.20 19.82 -2.99
C MET A 346 -3.23 20.22 -4.48
N GLY A 347 -3.71 21.41 -4.81
CA GLY A 347 -3.64 21.96 -6.15
C GLY A 347 -2.21 22.04 -6.66
N ILE A 348 -1.28 22.58 -5.86
CA ILE A 348 0.15 22.66 -6.21
C ILE A 348 0.73 21.26 -6.49
N MET A 349 0.40 20.28 -5.64
CA MET A 349 0.82 18.89 -5.83
C MET A 349 0.30 18.29 -7.13
N LEU A 350 -0.92 18.64 -7.56
CA LEU A 350 -1.55 18.08 -8.76
C LEU A 350 -1.11 18.77 -10.07
N ILE A 351 -0.49 19.96 -10.02
CA ILE A 351 0.05 20.64 -11.22
C ILE A 351 0.97 19.74 -12.06
N PRO A 352 2.05 19.13 -11.51
CA PRO A 352 2.95 18.30 -12.31
C PRO A 352 2.24 17.07 -12.89
N PHE A 353 1.25 16.52 -12.19
CA PHE A 353 0.46 15.38 -12.67
C PHE A 353 -0.39 15.77 -13.89
N VAL A 354 -1.18 16.84 -13.79
CA VAL A 354 -2.01 17.34 -14.89
C VAL A 354 -1.14 17.78 -16.07
N SER A 355 -0.04 18.49 -15.79
CA SER A 355 0.88 18.98 -16.82
C SER A 355 1.57 17.85 -17.57
N SER A 356 2.11 16.86 -16.85
CA SER A 356 2.86 15.78 -17.49
C SER A 356 1.98 14.90 -18.36
N LEU A 357 0.81 14.49 -17.85
CA LEU A 357 -0.12 13.66 -18.62
C LEU A 357 -0.69 14.40 -19.83
N SER A 358 -1.08 15.67 -19.64
CA SER A 358 -1.61 16.48 -20.75
C SER A 358 -0.54 16.74 -21.81
N ASP A 359 0.73 16.95 -21.43
CA ASP A 359 1.85 17.08 -22.36
C ASP A 359 2.03 15.80 -23.18
N ASP A 360 2.00 14.62 -22.55
CA ASP A 360 2.15 13.34 -23.27
C ASP A 360 1.00 13.13 -24.28
N ILE A 361 -0.23 13.48 -23.90
CA ILE A 361 -1.41 13.40 -24.77
C ILE A 361 -1.31 14.38 -25.94
N ILE A 362 -0.87 15.62 -25.71
CA ILE A 362 -0.72 16.62 -26.79
C ILE A 362 0.39 16.18 -27.76
N ASN A 363 1.51 15.67 -27.25
CA ASN A 363 2.59 15.16 -28.11
C ASN A 363 2.20 13.88 -28.88
N ALA A 364 1.21 13.11 -28.39
CA ALA A 364 0.71 11.92 -29.09
C ALA A 364 -0.13 12.25 -30.34
N VAL A 365 -0.59 13.50 -30.49
CA VAL A 365 -1.25 13.97 -31.72
C VAL A 365 -0.27 13.82 -32.90
N PRO A 366 -0.62 13.12 -33.99
CA PRO A 366 0.24 12.95 -35.17
C PRO A 366 0.78 14.25 -35.77
N GLN A 367 2.06 14.25 -36.18
CA GLN A 367 2.70 15.39 -36.82
C GLN A 367 2.00 15.81 -38.13
N ALA A 368 1.45 14.86 -38.88
CA ALA A 368 0.73 15.13 -40.12
C ALA A 368 -0.47 16.08 -39.94
N MET A 369 -1.14 16.04 -38.78
CA MET A 369 -2.23 16.98 -38.49
C MET A 369 -1.72 18.41 -38.29
N ARG A 370 -0.54 18.57 -37.67
CA ARG A 370 0.12 19.89 -37.53
C ARG A 370 0.54 20.42 -38.89
N ASP A 371 1.25 19.59 -39.65
CA ASP A 371 1.76 19.97 -40.98
C ASP A 371 0.62 20.28 -41.96
N GLY A 372 -0.50 19.55 -41.88
CA GLY A 372 -1.70 19.84 -42.66
C GLY A 372 -2.34 21.19 -42.32
N SER A 373 -2.40 21.55 -41.03
CA SER A 373 -2.90 22.86 -40.60
C SER A 373 -1.99 23.99 -41.07
N TYR A 374 -0.67 23.84 -40.94
CA TYR A 374 0.30 24.80 -41.45
C TYR A 374 0.26 24.93 -42.98
N GLY A 375 -0.01 23.83 -43.70
CA GLY A 375 -0.20 23.82 -45.15
C GLY A 375 -1.40 24.64 -45.62
N LEU A 376 -2.41 24.84 -44.76
CA LEU A 376 -3.55 25.73 -45.01
C LEU A 376 -3.29 27.20 -44.63
N GLY A 377 -2.07 27.53 -44.20
CA GLY A 377 -1.69 28.88 -43.78
C GLY A 377 -2.09 29.24 -42.35
N ALA A 378 -2.49 28.26 -41.52
CA ALA A 378 -2.82 28.51 -40.12
C ALA A 378 -1.59 28.90 -39.29
N THR A 379 -1.78 29.82 -38.35
CA THR A 379 -0.76 30.15 -37.35
C THR A 379 -0.61 29.03 -36.32
N GLN A 380 0.49 29.04 -35.55
CA GLN A 380 0.71 28.10 -34.46
C GLN A 380 -0.42 28.12 -33.44
N SER A 381 -0.91 29.30 -33.06
CA SER A 381 -2.04 29.45 -32.12
C SER A 381 -3.35 28.87 -32.67
N GLU A 382 -3.62 29.06 -33.96
CA GLU A 382 -4.80 28.49 -34.63
C GLU A 382 -4.70 26.97 -34.71
N THR A 383 -3.54 26.45 -35.10
CA THR A 383 -3.27 25.00 -35.14
C THR A 383 -3.51 24.35 -33.78
N ILE A 384 -3.01 24.97 -32.71
CA ILE A 384 -3.20 24.48 -31.33
C ILE A 384 -4.67 24.48 -30.95
N ARG A 385 -5.39 25.59 -31.18
CA ARG A 385 -6.77 25.76 -30.73
C ARG A 385 -7.78 24.95 -31.55
N GLN A 386 -7.56 24.82 -32.85
CA GLN A 386 -8.54 24.27 -33.78
C GLN A 386 -8.25 22.82 -34.19
N VAL A 387 -7.01 22.34 -34.03
CA VAL A 387 -6.63 20.98 -34.44
C VAL A 387 -6.13 20.18 -33.25
N ILE A 388 -5.08 20.67 -32.56
CA ILE A 388 -4.38 19.87 -31.55
C ILE A 388 -5.22 19.70 -30.28
N LEU A 389 -5.75 20.79 -29.71
CA LEU A 389 -6.53 20.73 -28.48
C LEU A 389 -7.83 19.92 -28.64
N PRO A 390 -8.61 20.08 -29.72
CA PRO A 390 -9.77 19.22 -29.97
C PRO A 390 -9.39 17.74 -30.07
N ALA A 391 -8.32 17.40 -30.82
CA ALA A 391 -7.85 16.02 -30.95
C ALA A 391 -7.34 15.43 -29.63
N ALA A 392 -6.69 16.24 -28.79
CA ALA A 392 -6.17 15.85 -27.48
C ALA A 392 -7.24 15.87 -26.37
N LEU A 393 -8.39 16.51 -26.59
CA LEU A 393 -9.42 16.77 -25.58
C LEU A 393 -9.86 15.52 -24.80
N PRO A 394 -10.12 14.36 -25.44
CA PRO A 394 -10.54 13.16 -24.71
C PRO A 394 -9.48 12.72 -23.70
N GLY A 395 -8.20 12.76 -24.12
CA GLY A 395 -7.09 12.43 -23.24
C GLY A 395 -6.93 13.45 -22.11
N ILE A 396 -6.99 14.76 -22.42
CA ILE A 396 -6.86 15.83 -21.41
C ILE A 396 -7.96 15.72 -20.36
N VAL A 397 -9.21 15.48 -20.78
CA VAL A 397 -10.33 15.23 -19.85
C VAL A 397 -10.07 13.99 -18.99
N GLY A 398 -9.53 12.92 -19.58
CA GLY A 398 -9.08 11.75 -18.84
C GLY A 398 -8.02 12.07 -17.78
N ALA A 399 -7.01 12.87 -18.12
CA ALA A 399 -5.97 13.33 -17.19
C ALA A 399 -6.54 14.17 -16.04
N ILE A 400 -7.49 15.07 -16.33
CA ILE A 400 -8.17 15.89 -15.31
C ILE A 400 -9.00 15.00 -14.37
N LEU A 401 -9.74 14.02 -14.91
CA LEU A 401 -10.54 13.10 -14.08
C LEU A 401 -9.68 12.17 -13.22
N LEU A 402 -8.50 11.77 -13.71
CA LEU A 402 -7.51 11.06 -12.90
C LEU A 402 -6.96 11.96 -11.77
N ALA A 403 -6.72 13.25 -12.05
CA ALA A 403 -6.30 14.22 -11.03
C ALA A 403 -7.40 14.43 -9.98
N ALA A 404 -8.67 14.50 -10.40
CA ALA A 404 -9.81 14.60 -9.51
C ALA A 404 -9.94 13.36 -8.61
N SER A 405 -9.75 12.17 -9.18
CA SER A 405 -9.78 10.91 -8.41
C SER A 405 -8.66 10.86 -7.36
N ARG A 406 -7.48 11.40 -7.69
CA ARG A 406 -6.36 11.54 -6.74
C ARG A 406 -6.66 12.57 -5.64
N ALA A 407 -7.29 13.70 -5.99
CA ALA A 407 -7.69 14.73 -5.02
C ALA A 407 -8.68 14.18 -3.99
N ILE A 408 -9.69 13.43 -4.43
CA ILE A 408 -10.72 12.82 -3.57
C ILE A 408 -10.11 11.77 -2.63
N GLY A 409 -9.10 11.04 -3.10
CA GLY A 409 -8.36 10.05 -2.30
C GLY A 409 -7.22 10.63 -1.46
N GLU A 410 -6.99 11.95 -1.48
CA GLU A 410 -5.89 12.55 -0.74
C GLU A 410 -6.15 12.46 0.77
N THR A 411 -5.10 12.10 1.51
CA THR A 411 -5.21 11.78 2.93
C THR A 411 -4.28 12.66 3.76
N MET A 412 -2.99 12.73 3.43
CA MET A 412 -2.00 13.34 4.34
C MET A 412 -2.01 14.87 4.31
N ILE A 413 -2.21 15.46 3.13
CA ILE A 413 -2.36 16.92 3.03
C ILE A 413 -3.58 17.38 3.82
N VAL A 414 -4.66 16.61 3.76
CA VAL A 414 -5.93 16.96 4.39
C VAL A 414 -5.91 16.74 5.90
N VAL A 415 -5.33 15.62 6.37
CA VAL A 415 -5.13 15.33 7.80
C VAL A 415 -4.41 16.49 8.51
N LEU A 416 -3.37 17.05 7.88
CA LEU A 416 -2.57 18.11 8.49
C LEU A 416 -3.10 19.53 8.16
N GLY A 417 -3.68 19.72 6.97
CA GLY A 417 -3.95 21.05 6.42
C GLY A 417 -5.41 21.53 6.49
N ALA A 418 -6.41 20.64 6.54
CA ALA A 418 -7.83 21.03 6.42
C ALA A 418 -8.53 21.23 7.77
N GLY A 419 -8.27 20.33 8.73
CA GLY A 419 -8.91 20.31 10.05
C GLY A 419 -9.76 19.07 10.31
N ALA A 420 -10.32 18.98 11.52
CA ALA A 420 -11.02 17.78 12.02
C ALA A 420 -12.54 17.95 12.23
N ALA A 421 -13.07 19.15 11.97
CA ALA A 421 -14.47 19.48 12.18
C ALA A 421 -15.37 18.91 11.07
N ALA A 422 -16.38 18.13 11.46
CA ALA A 422 -17.38 17.59 10.54
C ALA A 422 -18.59 18.53 10.48
N LYS A 423 -18.49 19.57 9.65
CA LYS A 423 -19.55 20.56 9.45
C LYS A 423 -19.68 20.91 7.96
N ILE A 424 -20.85 21.40 7.57
CA ILE A 424 -21.08 21.96 6.24
C ILE A 424 -21.00 23.49 6.39
N ASP A 425 -20.01 24.08 5.75
CA ASP A 425 -19.82 25.52 5.67
C ASP A 425 -19.39 25.87 4.24
N VAL A 426 -19.75 27.05 3.75
CA VAL A 426 -19.36 27.54 2.42
C VAL A 426 -18.10 28.41 2.48
N ASN A 427 -17.66 28.78 3.68
CA ASN A 427 -16.43 29.52 3.87
C ASN A 427 -15.21 28.58 3.75
N PRO A 428 -14.31 28.77 2.76
CA PRO A 428 -13.16 27.91 2.59
C PRO A 428 -12.07 28.15 3.65
N PHE A 429 -12.15 29.24 4.42
CA PHE A 429 -11.20 29.53 5.51
C PHE A 429 -11.60 28.85 6.83
N GLU A 430 -12.72 28.15 6.86
CA GLU A 430 -13.13 27.32 7.98
C GLU A 430 -12.50 25.93 7.92
N ALA A 431 -12.30 25.34 9.10
CA ALA A 431 -11.83 23.97 9.23
C ALA A 431 -12.94 23.00 8.85
N MET A 432 -12.64 22.05 7.96
CA MET A 432 -13.51 20.92 7.63
C MET A 432 -12.68 19.65 7.53
N THR A 433 -13.33 18.53 7.78
CA THR A 433 -12.73 17.21 7.68
C THR A 433 -13.25 16.44 6.47
N THR A 434 -12.56 15.39 6.07
CA THR A 434 -12.89 14.57 4.90
C THR A 434 -13.16 13.13 5.29
N VAL A 435 -13.68 12.37 4.32
CA VAL A 435 -13.88 10.92 4.47
C VAL A 435 -12.55 10.23 4.80
N THR A 436 -11.46 10.58 4.11
CA THR A 436 -10.13 9.99 4.31
C THR A 436 -9.57 10.27 5.71
N VAL A 437 -9.72 11.50 6.22
CA VAL A 437 -9.30 11.85 7.59
C VAL A 437 -10.08 11.04 8.62
N LYS A 438 -11.40 10.87 8.42
CA LYS A 438 -12.22 10.09 9.36
C LYS A 438 -11.89 8.61 9.33
N ILE A 439 -11.65 8.02 8.15
CA ILE A 439 -11.17 6.63 8.03
C ILE A 439 -9.89 6.45 8.85
N VAL A 440 -8.89 7.33 8.69
CA VAL A 440 -7.65 7.25 9.47
C VAL A 440 -7.94 7.37 10.96
N SER A 441 -8.70 8.38 11.38
CA SER A 441 -8.95 8.63 12.81
C SER A 441 -9.66 7.47 13.53
N GLN A 442 -10.51 6.72 12.83
CA GLN A 442 -11.29 5.61 13.40
C GLN A 442 -10.54 4.27 13.34
N LEU A 443 -9.46 4.18 12.55
CA LEU A 443 -8.60 3.00 12.46
C LEU A 443 -7.31 3.12 13.30
N THR A 444 -7.01 4.31 13.82
CA THR A 444 -5.76 4.59 14.55
C THR A 444 -5.94 4.49 16.08
N GLY A 445 -6.69 3.49 16.56
CA GLY A 445 -6.96 3.29 18.00
C GLY A 445 -6.79 1.83 18.43
N ASP A 446 -6.66 1.60 19.75
CA ASP A 446 -6.56 0.26 20.36
C ASP A 446 -7.94 -0.41 20.55
N THR A 447 -8.93 -0.03 19.73
CA THR A 447 -10.29 -0.56 19.82
C THR A 447 -10.40 -1.93 19.16
N ASP A 448 -11.31 -2.76 19.67
CA ASP A 448 -11.63 -4.04 19.04
C ASP A 448 -12.13 -3.79 17.60
N PHE A 449 -11.66 -4.59 16.65
CA PHE A 449 -12.09 -4.56 15.25
C PHE A 449 -13.59 -4.81 15.08
N SER A 450 -14.22 -5.48 16.04
CA SER A 450 -15.68 -5.69 16.07
C SER A 450 -16.47 -4.48 16.61
N SER A 451 -15.78 -3.43 17.10
CA SER A 451 -16.42 -2.26 17.69
C SER A 451 -17.16 -1.43 16.62
N PRO A 452 -18.30 -0.81 16.98
CA PRO A 452 -19.01 0.13 16.11
C PRO A 452 -18.13 1.27 15.57
N GLU A 453 -17.11 1.68 16.33
CA GLU A 453 -16.14 2.72 15.96
C GLU A 453 -15.26 2.29 14.79
N THR A 454 -14.78 1.05 14.77
CA THR A 454 -14.00 0.53 13.63
C THR A 454 -14.89 0.22 12.43
N LEU A 455 -16.10 -0.27 12.66
CA LEU A 455 -17.06 -0.62 11.60
C LEU A 455 -17.48 0.58 10.72
N VAL A 456 -17.58 1.79 11.29
CA VAL A 456 -17.91 2.99 10.49
C VAL A 456 -16.81 3.31 9.45
N ALA A 457 -15.54 3.00 9.75
CA ALA A 457 -14.44 3.22 8.80
C ALA A 457 -14.58 2.34 7.55
N PHE A 458 -15.07 1.11 7.68
CA PHE A 458 -15.36 0.24 6.54
C PHE A 458 -16.49 0.80 5.68
N ALA A 459 -17.57 1.31 6.29
CA ALA A 459 -18.67 1.95 5.57
C ALA A 459 -18.24 3.22 4.83
N LEU A 460 -17.43 4.07 5.47
CA LEU A 460 -16.81 5.23 4.84
C LEU A 460 -15.90 4.83 3.68
N GLY A 461 -15.05 3.82 3.90
CA GLY A 461 -14.14 3.29 2.89
C GLY A 461 -14.87 2.70 1.68
N LEU A 462 -15.92 1.91 1.90
CA LEU A 462 -16.72 1.33 0.81
C LEU A 462 -17.43 2.43 0.02
N THR A 463 -17.95 3.45 0.71
CA THR A 463 -18.58 4.60 0.05
C THR A 463 -17.57 5.36 -0.82
N LEU A 464 -16.37 5.64 -0.30
CA LEU A 464 -15.29 6.29 -1.05
C LEU A 464 -14.84 5.43 -2.25
N PHE A 465 -14.71 4.12 -2.07
CA PHE A 465 -14.39 3.19 -3.14
C PHE A 465 -15.44 3.20 -4.26
N VAL A 466 -16.73 3.12 -3.92
CA VAL A 466 -17.83 3.17 -4.89
C VAL A 466 -17.87 4.50 -5.63
N MET A 467 -17.68 5.63 -4.93
CA MET A 467 -17.63 6.95 -5.56
C MET A 467 -16.44 7.08 -6.53
N THR A 468 -15.24 6.70 -6.09
CA THR A 468 -14.02 6.79 -6.92
C THR A 468 -14.08 5.83 -8.11
N LEU A 469 -14.60 4.62 -7.93
CA LEU A 469 -14.87 3.69 -9.02
C LEU A 469 -15.89 4.28 -10.01
N GLY A 470 -16.99 4.85 -9.51
CA GLY A 470 -18.00 5.51 -10.34
C GLY A 470 -17.43 6.66 -11.18
N LEU A 471 -16.59 7.50 -10.59
CA LEU A 471 -15.88 8.58 -11.29
C LEU A 471 -14.91 8.05 -12.34
N ASN A 472 -14.14 7.00 -12.04
CA ASN A 472 -13.21 6.39 -12.99
C ASN A 472 -13.95 5.72 -14.16
N VAL A 473 -15.08 5.04 -13.90
CA VAL A 473 -15.93 4.46 -14.94
C VAL A 473 -16.54 5.56 -15.83
N LEU A 474 -17.02 6.65 -15.22
CA LEU A 474 -17.51 7.81 -15.94
C LEU A 474 -16.41 8.43 -16.81
N ALA A 475 -15.18 8.53 -16.31
CA ALA A 475 -14.03 9.02 -17.05
C ALA A 475 -13.75 8.16 -18.29
N LEU A 476 -13.71 6.84 -18.13
CA LEU A 476 -13.54 5.92 -19.26
C LEU A 476 -14.67 6.04 -20.28
N TYR A 477 -15.92 6.21 -19.83
CA TYR A 477 -17.06 6.41 -20.72
C TYR A 477 -16.94 7.70 -21.53
N ILE A 478 -16.57 8.81 -20.89
CA ILE A 478 -16.34 10.10 -21.55
C ILE A 478 -15.20 9.97 -22.57
N VAL A 479 -14.05 9.44 -22.18
CA VAL A 479 -12.90 9.26 -23.08
C VAL A 479 -13.27 8.43 -24.31
N ARG A 480 -14.02 7.33 -24.13
CA ARG A 480 -14.47 6.48 -25.25
C ARG A 480 -15.43 7.20 -26.18
N LYS A 481 -16.34 8.02 -25.66
CA LYS A 481 -17.33 8.76 -26.47
C LYS A 481 -16.69 9.83 -27.34
N TYR A 482 -15.67 10.52 -26.83
CA TYR A 482 -15.00 11.62 -27.53
C TYR A 482 -13.75 11.21 -28.30
N ARG A 483 -13.30 9.94 -28.19
CA ARG A 483 -12.24 9.40 -29.04
C ARG A 483 -12.75 9.30 -30.47
N GLU A 484 -12.69 10.42 -31.18
CA GLU A 484 -12.79 10.45 -32.64
C GLU A 484 -11.68 9.55 -33.17
N GLN A 485 -12.06 8.48 -33.85
CA GLN A 485 -11.13 7.61 -34.56
C GLN A 485 -10.61 8.38 -35.76
N TYR A 486 -9.61 9.23 -35.55
CA TYR A 486 -8.77 9.74 -36.62
C TYR A 486 -7.80 8.62 -37.02
N GLU A 487 -8.33 7.63 -37.74
CA GLU A 487 -7.53 6.73 -38.60
C GLU A 487 -7.41 7.33 -39.99
#